data_AF-A0A8X6YPK4-F1
#
_entry.id   AF-A0A8X6YPK4-F1
#
_cell.length_a   1.000
_cell.length_b   1.000
_cell.length_c   1.000
_cell.angle_alpha   90.00
_cell.angle_beta   90.00
_cell.angle_gamma   90.00
#
_symmetry.space_group_name_H-M   'P 1'
#
loop_
_entity.id
_entity.type
_entity.pdbx_description
1 polymer ?
#
loop_
_entity_poly.entity_id
_entity_poly.type
_entity_poly.pdbx_seq_one_letter_code
_entity_poly.pdbx_strand_id
1 'polypeptide(L)'
;MNAHNDLLHAGTSKLMSHLREKYWITKARKTIRNCIRKCAKCQRFKAKKWDVTPGILPKDRVRDAATFEIVGVDLAGPLYLKHGPKAYIVFYTCAV
;
A
#
# COMPACT_ATOMS: atom_id res chain seq x y z
N MET A 1 2.00 -24.94 2.48
CA MET A 1 2.67 -23.63 2.46
C MET A 1 4.11 -23.77 1.98
N ASN A 2 4.85 -24.76 2.49
CA ASN A 2 6.28 -24.97 2.22
C ASN A 2 6.63 -24.94 0.72
N ALA A 3 6.08 -25.85 -0.11
CA ALA A 3 6.39 -25.86 -1.55
C ALA A 3 6.16 -24.52 -2.28
N HIS A 4 5.19 -23.69 -1.85
CA HIS A 4 4.98 -22.35 -2.41
C HIS A 4 6.12 -21.40 -2.04
N ASN A 5 6.63 -21.47 -0.81
CA ASN A 5 7.74 -20.65 -0.33
C ASN A 5 9.09 -21.16 -0.87
N ASP A 6 9.31 -22.49 -0.85
CA ASP A 6 10.54 -23.15 -1.29
C ASP A 6 10.80 -22.90 -2.79
N LEU A 7 9.74 -22.82 -3.59
CA LEU A 7 9.79 -22.48 -5.01
C LEU A 7 9.67 -20.97 -5.28
N LEU A 8 10.05 -20.12 -4.32
CA LEU A 8 10.10 -18.67 -4.46
C LEU A 8 8.77 -18.04 -4.90
N HIS A 9 7.67 -18.42 -4.25
CA HIS A 9 6.32 -17.95 -4.55
C HIS A 9 5.81 -18.30 -5.95
N ALA A 10 6.23 -19.46 -6.47
CA ALA A 10 5.78 -20.00 -7.73
C ALA A 10 4.25 -19.95 -7.91
N GLY A 11 3.83 -19.65 -9.13
CA GLY A 11 2.42 -19.63 -9.53
C GLY A 11 1.79 -21.03 -9.59
N THR A 12 0.48 -21.06 -9.84
CA THR A 12 -0.34 -22.28 -9.76
C THR A 12 0.20 -23.44 -10.62
N SER A 13 0.62 -23.17 -11.86
CA SER A 13 1.05 -24.22 -12.80
C SER A 13 2.37 -24.87 -12.38
N LYS A 14 3.35 -24.06 -11.92
CA LYS A 14 4.65 -24.56 -11.45
C LYS A 14 4.49 -25.38 -10.17
N LEU A 15 3.69 -24.89 -9.22
CA LEU A 15 3.37 -25.66 -8.00
C LEU A 15 2.63 -26.96 -8.29
N MET A 16 1.69 -26.94 -9.23
CA MET A 16 0.93 -28.13 -9.60
C MET A 16 1.84 -29.19 -10.23
N SER A 17 2.80 -28.79 -11.06
CA SER A 17 3.76 -29.72 -11.70
C SER A 17 4.67 -30.35 -10.64
N HIS A 18 5.30 -29.53 -9.79
CA HIS A 18 6.16 -30.01 -8.70
C HIS A 18 5.43 -30.93 -7.72
N LEU A 19 4.19 -30.62 -7.34
CA LEU A 19 3.44 -31.46 -6.39
C LEU A 19 3.04 -32.81 -7.00
N ARG A 20 2.82 -32.87 -8.32
CA ARG A 20 2.43 -34.10 -9.03
C ARG A 20 3.57 -35.12 -9.13
N GLU A 21 4.81 -34.70 -8.99
CA GLU A 21 5.97 -35.61 -8.95
C GLU A 21 5.93 -36.55 -7.74
N LYS A 22 5.23 -36.17 -6.66
CA LYS A 22 5.20 -36.94 -5.40
C LYS A 22 3.80 -37.23 -4.87
N TYR A 23 2.78 -36.47 -5.26
CA TYR A 23 1.46 -36.53 -4.65
C TYR A 23 0.31 -36.47 -5.66
N TRP A 24 -0.72 -37.28 -5.43
CA TRP A 24 -2.00 -37.19 -6.12
C TRP A 24 -3.03 -36.42 -5.27
N ILE A 25 -3.08 -35.09 -5.44
CA ILE A 25 -3.96 -34.22 -4.67
C ILE A 25 -5.28 -34.01 -5.42
N THR A 26 -6.40 -34.45 -4.83
CA THR A 26 -7.73 -34.17 -5.39
C THR A 26 -8.01 -32.66 -5.41
N LYS A 27 -8.59 -32.16 -6.51
CA LYS A 27 -8.85 -30.72 -6.72
C LYS A 27 -7.61 -29.82 -6.51
N ALA A 28 -6.39 -30.34 -6.78
CA ALA A 28 -5.10 -29.66 -6.57
C ALA A 28 -5.11 -28.18 -7.00
N ARG A 29 -5.67 -27.86 -8.16
CA ARG A 29 -5.71 -26.48 -8.68
C ARG A 29 -6.44 -25.51 -7.75
N LYS A 30 -7.54 -25.96 -7.14
CA LYS A 30 -8.34 -25.16 -6.20
C LYS A 30 -7.55 -24.96 -4.91
N THR A 31 -6.95 -26.02 -4.39
CA THR A 31 -6.14 -26.00 -3.17
C THR A 31 -4.93 -25.07 -3.30
N ILE A 32 -4.18 -25.18 -4.42
CA ILE A 32 -3.02 -24.33 -4.70
C ILE A 32 -3.44 -22.86 -4.84
N ARG A 33 -4.51 -22.55 -5.59
CA ARG A 33 -5.03 -21.18 -5.69
C ARG A 33 -5.41 -20.62 -4.33
N ASN A 34 -6.04 -21.41 -3.46
CA ASN A 34 -6.39 -20.97 -2.11
C ASN A 34 -5.14 -20.71 -1.26
N CYS A 35 -4.09 -21.53 -1.39
CA CYS A 35 -2.80 -21.31 -0.74
C CYS A 35 -2.16 -19.98 -1.16
N ILE A 36 -2.07 -19.73 -2.48
CA ILE A 36 -1.50 -18.48 -3.02
C ILE A 36 -2.35 -17.27 -2.59
N ARG A 37 -3.68 -17.40 -2.57
CA ARG A 37 -4.60 -16.33 -2.13
C ARG A 37 -4.37 -15.91 -0.68
N LYS A 38 -3.98 -16.85 0.19
CA LYS A 38 -3.67 -16.59 1.60
C LYS A 38 -2.24 -16.09 1.83
N CYS A 39 -1.38 -16.10 0.81
CA CYS A 39 0.00 -15.63 0.93
C CYS A 39 0.07 -14.10 0.87
N ALA A 40 0.41 -13.45 1.99
CA ALA A 40 0.49 -11.99 2.09
C ALA A 40 1.47 -11.37 1.09
N LYS A 41 2.63 -11.99 0.87
CA LYS A 41 3.63 -11.52 -0.10
C LYS A 41 3.03 -11.50 -1.52
N CYS A 42 2.41 -12.61 -1.95
CA CYS A 42 1.76 -12.67 -3.25
C CYS A 42 0.60 -11.69 -3.38
N GLN A 43 -0.20 -11.48 -2.32
CA GLN A 43 -1.28 -10.49 -2.36
C GLN A 43 -0.73 -9.07 -2.51
N ARG A 44 0.36 -8.74 -1.80
CA ARG A 44 1.02 -7.43 -1.91
C ARG A 44 1.53 -7.16 -3.33
N PHE A 45 2.21 -8.13 -3.96
CA PHE A 45 2.70 -7.97 -5.33
C PHE A 45 1.60 -8.02 -6.40
N LYS A 46 0.45 -8.65 -6.08
CA LYS A 46 -0.73 -8.67 -6.95
C LYS A 46 -1.60 -7.42 -6.81
N ALA A 47 -1.43 -6.64 -5.74
CA ALA A 47 -2.25 -5.47 -5.48
C ALA A 47 -2.26 -4.55 -6.70
N LYS A 48 -3.45 -4.24 -7.20
CA LYS A 48 -3.62 -3.28 -8.29
C LYS A 48 -3.40 -1.88 -7.77
N LYS A 49 -3.06 -0.95 -8.68
CA LYS A 49 -3.13 0.48 -8.38
C LYS A 49 -4.55 0.79 -7.90
N TRP A 50 -4.64 1.64 -6.89
CA TRP A 50 -5.91 2.21 -6.49
C TRP A 50 -6.38 3.14 -7.61
N ASP A 51 -7.54 2.84 -8.17
CA ASP A 51 -8.28 3.77 -9.01
C ASP A 51 -9.31 4.44 -8.09
N VAL A 52 -9.08 5.71 -7.78
CA VAL A 52 -9.90 6.46 -6.84
C VAL A 52 -10.59 7.57 -7.64
N THR A 53 -11.91 7.53 -7.69
CA THR A 53 -12.69 8.66 -8.16
C THR A 53 -12.46 9.84 -7.21
N PRO A 54 -11.96 10.99 -7.68
CA PRO A 54 -11.77 12.15 -6.82
C PRO A 54 -13.08 12.52 -6.13
N GLY A 55 -13.05 12.68 -4.81
CA GLY A 55 -14.17 13.23 -4.07
C GLY A 55 -14.36 14.71 -4.36
N ILE A 56 -15.55 15.24 -4.08
CA ILE A 56 -15.80 16.68 -4.13
C ILE A 56 -14.94 17.35 -3.05
N LEU A 57 -14.13 18.33 -3.44
CA LEU A 57 -13.34 19.11 -2.49
C LEU A 57 -14.26 20.03 -1.66
N PRO A 58 -13.93 20.29 -0.37
CA PRO A 58 -14.64 21.27 0.42
C PRO A 58 -14.63 22.64 -0.26
N LYS A 59 -15.71 23.42 -0.10
CA LYS A 59 -15.85 24.75 -0.69
C LYS A 59 -14.65 25.66 -0.38
N ASP A 60 -14.11 25.54 0.83
CA ASP A 60 -12.96 26.30 1.32
C ASP A 60 -11.62 25.97 0.61
N ARG A 61 -11.59 24.95 -0.25
CA ARG A 61 -10.42 24.58 -1.07
C ARG A 61 -10.54 25.00 -2.53
N VAL A 62 -11.68 25.57 -2.93
CA VAL A 62 -12.00 25.79 -4.35
C VAL A 62 -12.60 27.17 -4.66
N ARG A 63 -13.13 27.88 -3.66
CA ARG A 63 -13.66 29.23 -3.85
C ARG A 63 -12.54 30.27 -3.76
N ASP A 64 -12.66 31.36 -4.50
CA ASP A 64 -11.81 32.53 -4.29
C ASP A 64 -11.92 33.04 -2.85
N ALA A 65 -10.78 33.45 -2.30
CA ALA A 65 -10.66 33.94 -0.93
C ALA A 65 -9.59 35.04 -0.86
N ALA A 66 -9.76 35.98 0.05
CA ALA A 66 -8.75 37.00 0.32
C ALA A 66 -7.48 36.35 0.91
N THR A 67 -6.36 37.09 0.85
CA THR A 67 -5.10 36.62 1.44
C THR A 67 -5.28 36.29 2.92
N PHE A 68 -4.87 35.09 3.31
CA PHE A 68 -5.02 34.54 4.66
C PHE A 68 -6.47 34.38 5.18
N GLU A 69 -7.49 34.49 4.33
CA GLU A 69 -8.87 34.19 4.73
C GLU A 69 -9.06 32.69 5.01
N ILE A 70 -8.42 31.84 4.22
CA ILE A 70 -8.39 30.39 4.42
C ILE A 70 -6.94 29.92 4.46
N VAL A 71 -6.50 29.45 5.62
CA VAL A 71 -5.11 29.08 5.87
C VAL A 71 -4.96 27.58 6.04
N GLY A 72 -4.09 26.98 5.23
CA GLY A 72 -3.58 25.63 5.43
C GLY A 72 -2.44 25.69 6.43
N VAL A 73 -2.50 24.80 7.43
CA VAL A 73 -1.44 24.64 8.43
C VAL A 73 -0.84 23.26 8.26
N ASP A 74 0.47 23.19 8.05
CA ASP A 74 1.21 21.93 7.98
C ASP A 74 2.44 21.98 8.89
N LEU A 75 2.90 20.81 9.35
CA LEU A 75 4.06 20.71 10.22
C LEU A 75 5.11 19.78 9.61
N ALA A 76 6.35 20.26 9.53
CA ALA A 76 7.50 19.43 9.20
C ALA A 76 8.42 19.24 10.41
N GLY A 77 8.93 18.02 10.54
CA GLY A 77 9.89 17.66 11.58
C GLY A 77 9.78 16.20 12.02
N PRO A 78 10.51 15.82 13.08
CA PRO A 78 11.33 16.72 13.90
C PRO A 78 12.67 17.09 13.30
N LEU A 79 13.13 18.30 13.59
CA LEU A 79 14.49 18.76 13.32
C LEU A 79 15.29 18.76 14.63
N TYR A 80 16.49 18.18 14.58
CA TYR A 80 17.43 18.15 15.70
C TYR A 80 18.47 19.24 15.50
N LEU A 81 18.41 20.27 16.32
CA LEU A 81 19.37 21.36 16.28
C LEU A 81 20.70 20.90 16.88
N LYS A 82 21.82 21.28 16.25
CA LYS A 82 23.18 20.78 16.59
C LYS A 82 23.54 20.89 18.08
N HIS A 83 23.02 21.90 18.78
CA HIS A 83 23.18 22.12 20.21
C HIS A 83 21.89 22.68 20.84
N GLY A 84 20.73 22.26 20.35
CA GLY A 84 19.45 22.87 20.74
C GLY A 84 18.34 21.85 20.94
N PRO A 85 17.18 22.30 21.40
CA PRO A 85 16.02 21.44 21.56
C PRO A 85 15.53 20.93 20.20
N LYS A 86 14.74 19.86 20.25
CA LYS A 86 13.95 19.39 19.12
C LYS A 86 13.03 20.51 18.62
N ALA A 87 13.08 20.79 17.33
CA ALA A 87 12.29 21.82 16.68
C ALA A 87 11.35 21.25 15.62
N TYR A 88 10.31 22.01 15.30
CA TYR A 88 9.36 21.73 14.23
C TYR A 88 9.18 23.00 13.40
N ILE A 89 8.96 22.84 12.10
CA ILE A 89 8.57 23.92 11.21
C ILE A 89 7.05 23.89 11.10
N VAL A 90 6.42 25.05 11.25
CA VAL A 90 4.98 25.24 10.96
C VAL A 90 4.86 26.04 9.68
N PHE A 91 4.22 25.46 8.68
CA PHE A 91 3.87 26.13 7.44
C PHE A 91 2.47 26.72 7.54
N TYR A 92 2.35 27.99 7.23
CA TYR A 92 1.08 28.68 7.02
C TYR A 92 1.00 29.09 5.55
N THR A 93 0.02 28.56 4.82
CA THR A 93 -0.19 28.89 3.41
C THR A 93 -1.63 29.28 3.16
N CYS A 94 -1.92 30.10 2.16
CA CYS A 94 -3.29 30.17 1.65
C CYS A 94 -3.71 28.77 1.16
N ALA A 95 -4.93 28.35 1.51
CA ALA A 95 -5.44 27.01 1.21
C ALA A 95 -6.22 26.92 -0.12
N VAL A 96 -6.36 28.07 -0.79
CA VAL A 96 -7.02 28.32 -2.07
C VAL A 96 -5.98 28.78 -3.07
#